data_AF-A0A957TSU6-F1
#
_entry.id   AF-A0A957TSU6-F1
#
_cell.length_a   1.000
_cell.length_b   1.000
_cell.length_c   1.000
_cell.angle_alpha   90.00
_cell.angle_beta   90.00
_cell.angle_gamma   90.00
#
_symmetry.space_group_name_H-M   'P 1'
#
loop_
_entity.id
_entity.type
_entity.pdbx_description
1 polymer ?
#
loop_
_entity_poly.entity_id
_entity_poly.type
_entity_poly.pdbx_seq_one_letter_code
_entity_poly.pdbx_strand_id
1 'polypeptide(L)'
;MFDSTTLTVNGQQYPLSVDPATPLLYILRNDLGLKGPKYGCGAEQCGACKVLVDGAAVPSCQLPVGQVGDAAVTTVEGLGSAEAMHPLQEAFVEEGAIQCGYCVTGMIMAAQGLLNRTRYPTDDEIREALDTNLCRCGVYDRVRRAIKLRIGRPVWEPVYEVVDAPPLTNPLPLQQTLSPALQESPDLDAWIRIDGRDTITIFSGKAEIGQGMRTALAQLAAEELDVELARIRVIMADTELTPDEGTTAGSMSLQMSGNAIRQAAAEARHFLLSLAHEELEAAGDPSALTVADGTITDPTTGRSTDYWSLFGGQAFGRQVTGAVQPKPFAEHKLVGQRAIRIDLPAKATGAPSYVHDMALPEMVHGRIVRPPQYHAHLVAVDSAAVEALPGVLKVVRDGSFLGVIAEREEQAIAAREALFAAATWASDQPLPTDQSIYEILMVGPTQEKLVIDGSITEEPIPAIAPAPANATHTLSAEYRRPYQMHGSMGPSAAVAQWDEEKLTVWSHTQGAYPLRSALAPVLGLPLKQIHVIHTEGAGCYGHNG
;
A
#
# COMPACT_ATOMS: atom_id res chain seq x y z
N MET A 1 4.22 -39.68 1.60
CA MET A 1 4.67 -39.26 2.94
C MET A 1 6.17 -39.11 2.85
N PHE A 2 6.69 -37.91 3.03
CA PHE A 2 8.13 -37.63 2.93
C PHE A 2 8.83 -37.98 4.24
N ASP A 3 10.11 -38.32 4.20
CA ASP A 3 10.91 -38.49 5.41
C ASP A 3 11.03 -37.16 6.17
N SER A 4 10.97 -37.22 7.50
CA SER A 4 11.01 -36.03 8.34
C SER A 4 12.39 -35.37 8.27
N THR A 5 12.46 -34.13 7.75
CA THR A 5 13.66 -33.27 7.82
C THR A 5 13.49 -32.25 8.93
N THR A 6 14.57 -31.90 9.65
CA THR A 6 14.51 -30.83 10.66
C THR A 6 15.13 -29.56 10.09
N LEU A 7 14.40 -28.44 10.14
CA LEU A 7 14.88 -27.12 9.74
C LEU A 7 15.10 -26.24 10.97
N THR A 8 16.26 -25.60 11.09
CA THR A 8 16.51 -24.62 12.16
C THR A 8 16.24 -23.21 11.65
N VAL A 9 15.19 -22.55 12.15
CA VAL A 9 14.80 -21.19 11.77
C VAL A 9 14.70 -20.30 13.00
N ASN A 10 15.37 -19.14 12.98
CA ASN A 10 15.38 -18.16 14.07
C ASN A 10 15.76 -18.78 15.44
N GLY A 11 16.67 -19.76 15.43
CA GLY A 11 17.12 -20.48 16.63
C GLY A 11 16.18 -21.59 17.11
N GLN A 12 15.05 -21.81 16.45
CA GLN A 12 14.09 -22.88 16.75
C GLN A 12 14.16 -24.01 15.72
N GLN A 13 14.05 -25.26 16.17
CA GLN A 13 13.99 -26.43 15.30
C GLN A 13 12.54 -26.78 14.93
N TYR A 14 12.31 -27.06 13.66
CA TYR A 14 11.02 -27.43 13.10
C TYR A 14 11.12 -28.79 12.39
N PRO A 15 10.43 -29.84 12.89
CA PRO A 15 10.29 -31.07 12.14
C PRO A 15 9.31 -30.84 10.98
N LEU A 16 9.74 -31.14 9.76
CA LEU A 16 8.99 -30.94 8.53
C LEU A 16 8.78 -32.26 7.79
N SER A 17 7.56 -32.49 7.34
CA SER A 17 7.19 -33.60 6.44
C SER A 17 6.70 -33.04 5.10
N VAL A 18 7.64 -32.45 4.35
CA VAL A 18 7.39 -31.75 3.07
C VAL A 18 8.30 -32.30 1.98
N ASP A 19 8.00 -31.99 0.72
CA ASP A 19 8.88 -32.36 -0.40
C ASP A 19 10.23 -31.62 -0.26
N PRO A 20 11.39 -32.31 -0.26
CA PRO A 20 12.69 -31.66 -0.17
C PRO A 20 12.99 -30.70 -1.34
N ALA A 21 12.27 -30.82 -2.46
CA ALA A 21 12.34 -29.90 -3.58
C ALA A 21 11.53 -28.60 -3.37
N THR A 22 10.66 -28.53 -2.35
CA THR A 22 9.88 -27.31 -2.07
C THR A 22 10.81 -26.14 -1.77
N PRO A 23 10.66 -24.99 -2.46
CA PRO A 23 11.45 -23.81 -2.16
C PRO A 23 11.25 -23.32 -0.72
N LEU A 24 12.35 -22.95 -0.07
CA LEU A 24 12.40 -22.50 1.32
C LEU A 24 11.41 -21.37 1.60
N LEU A 25 11.20 -20.45 0.65
CA LEU A 25 10.23 -19.37 0.77
C LEU A 25 8.82 -19.86 1.16
N TYR A 26 8.35 -20.93 0.52
CA TYR A 26 7.00 -21.45 0.79
C TYR A 26 6.93 -22.11 2.16
N ILE A 27 7.98 -22.82 2.58
CA ILE A 27 8.06 -23.40 3.93
C ILE A 27 8.02 -22.30 5.00
N LEU A 28 8.84 -21.25 4.84
CA LEU A 28 8.87 -20.14 5.79
C LEU A 28 7.51 -19.44 5.89
N ARG A 29 6.87 -19.15 4.75
CA ARG A 29 5.61 -18.39 4.72
C ARG A 29 4.39 -19.22 5.08
N ASN A 30 4.24 -20.41 4.50
CA ASN A 30 3.01 -21.20 4.55
C ASN A 30 3.01 -22.13 5.77
N ASP A 31 4.11 -22.83 6.01
CA ASP A 31 4.20 -23.85 7.04
C ASP A 31 4.64 -23.26 8.41
N LEU A 32 5.53 -22.26 8.40
CA LEU A 32 6.02 -21.61 9.64
C LEU A 32 5.37 -20.26 9.96
N GLY A 33 4.59 -19.70 9.03
CA GLY A 33 3.92 -18.40 9.24
C GLY A 33 4.85 -17.18 9.27
N LEU A 34 6.11 -17.32 8.88
CA LEU A 34 7.10 -16.25 8.81
C LEU A 34 6.92 -15.48 7.50
N LYS A 35 6.20 -14.35 7.57
CA LYS A 35 5.77 -13.57 6.42
C LYS A 35 6.80 -12.57 5.92
N GLY A 36 7.90 -12.37 6.62
CA GLY A 36 8.96 -11.42 6.30
C GLY A 36 9.57 -11.62 4.92
N PRO A 37 10.06 -12.82 4.55
CA PRO A 37 10.50 -13.12 3.19
C PRO A 37 9.32 -13.01 2.22
N LYS A 38 9.45 -12.16 1.19
CA LYS A 38 8.35 -11.88 0.25
C LYS A 38 8.51 -12.60 -1.09
N TYR A 39 7.40 -13.10 -1.63
CA TYR A 39 7.34 -13.52 -3.04
C TYR A 39 7.25 -12.28 -3.93
N GLY A 40 8.36 -11.91 -4.55
CA GLY A 40 8.42 -10.82 -5.53
C GLY A 40 8.36 -11.34 -6.97
N CYS A 41 9.52 -11.73 -7.51
CA CYS A 41 9.65 -12.27 -8.86
C CYS A 41 9.58 -13.80 -8.96
N GLY A 42 9.85 -14.54 -7.87
CA GLY A 42 10.00 -16.00 -7.90
C GLY A 42 11.22 -16.52 -8.68
N ALA A 43 12.13 -15.65 -9.12
CA ALA A 43 13.26 -15.99 -10.00
C ALA A 43 14.62 -15.49 -9.47
N GLU A 44 14.73 -15.22 -8.17
CA GLU A 44 15.94 -14.72 -7.49
C GLU A 44 16.48 -13.35 -7.96
N GLN A 45 15.76 -12.64 -8.83
CA GLN A 45 16.22 -11.38 -9.41
C GLN A 45 15.94 -10.13 -8.55
N CYS A 46 14.91 -10.16 -7.71
CA CYS A 46 14.45 -8.97 -6.99
C CYS A 46 15.00 -8.83 -5.56
N GLY A 47 15.51 -9.91 -4.96
CA GLY A 47 16.04 -9.92 -3.58
C GLY A 47 15.00 -9.78 -2.45
N ALA A 48 13.70 -9.64 -2.74
CA ALA A 48 12.66 -9.46 -1.71
C ALA A 48 12.46 -10.70 -0.79
N CYS A 49 12.89 -11.88 -1.24
CA CYS A 49 12.79 -13.14 -0.49
C CYS A 49 14.04 -13.46 0.35
N LYS A 50 15.02 -12.55 0.43
CA LYS A 50 16.31 -12.88 1.08
C LYS A 50 16.12 -13.22 2.55
N VAL A 51 16.85 -14.24 2.99
CA VAL A 51 17.04 -14.68 4.39
C VAL A 51 18.54 -14.81 4.65
N LEU A 52 18.95 -15.06 5.89
CA LEU A 52 20.31 -15.50 6.19
C LEU A 52 20.35 -17.02 6.28
N VAL A 53 21.33 -17.65 5.65
CA VAL A 53 21.72 -19.05 5.86
C VAL A 53 23.15 -19.03 6.37
N ASP A 54 23.38 -19.52 7.60
CA ASP A 54 24.65 -19.42 8.33
C ASP A 54 25.25 -18.00 8.31
N GLY A 55 24.38 -17.00 8.45
CA GLY A 55 24.75 -15.59 8.47
C GLY A 55 25.01 -14.94 7.11
N ALA A 56 24.93 -15.69 5.99
CA ALA A 56 25.03 -15.15 4.63
C ALA A 56 23.66 -14.88 4.01
N ALA A 57 23.48 -13.72 3.37
CA ALA A 57 22.21 -13.38 2.73
C ALA A 57 22.00 -14.15 1.42
N VAL A 58 20.92 -14.93 1.34
CA VAL A 58 20.59 -15.79 0.19
C VAL A 58 19.11 -15.65 -0.21
N PRO A 59 18.78 -15.70 -1.51
CA PRO A 59 17.39 -15.77 -1.95
C PRO A 59 16.75 -17.12 -1.53
N SER A 60 15.52 -17.07 -1.01
CA SER A 60 14.80 -18.28 -0.58
C SER A 60 13.80 -18.81 -1.62
N CYS A 61 13.51 -18.05 -2.68
CA CYS A 61 12.41 -18.39 -3.60
C CYS A 61 12.69 -19.56 -4.57
N GLN A 62 13.95 -19.94 -4.75
CA GLN A 62 14.33 -21.12 -5.54
C GLN A 62 15.25 -22.09 -4.77
N LEU A 63 15.69 -21.74 -3.55
CA LEU A 63 16.49 -22.62 -2.69
C LEU A 63 15.63 -23.77 -2.16
N PRO A 64 15.86 -25.03 -2.57
CA PRO A 64 15.07 -26.16 -2.07
C PRO A 64 15.37 -26.41 -0.59
N VAL A 65 14.34 -26.71 0.20
CA VAL A 65 14.49 -26.93 1.65
C VAL A 65 15.45 -28.09 1.96
N GLY A 66 15.49 -29.12 1.11
CA GLY A 66 16.42 -30.25 1.26
C GLY A 66 17.90 -29.88 1.06
N GLN A 67 18.20 -28.75 0.42
CA GLN A 67 19.58 -28.26 0.26
C GLN A 67 20.05 -27.41 1.45
N VAL A 68 19.14 -26.96 2.31
CA VAL A 68 19.50 -26.18 3.50
C VAL A 68 20.25 -27.06 4.51
N GLY A 69 19.85 -28.32 4.64
CA GLY A 69 20.47 -29.28 5.56
C GLY A 69 20.44 -28.78 7.00
N ASP A 70 21.59 -28.86 7.69
CA ASP A 70 21.73 -28.46 9.10
C ASP A 70 22.03 -26.95 9.28
N ALA A 71 22.08 -26.17 8.19
CA ALA A 71 22.38 -24.74 8.25
C ALA A 71 21.29 -23.97 9.01
N ALA A 72 21.71 -22.94 9.76
CA ALA A 72 20.80 -22.09 10.49
C ALA A 72 20.19 -21.02 9.57
N VAL A 73 18.87 -20.99 9.48
CA VAL A 73 18.13 -19.95 8.76
C VAL A 73 17.72 -18.83 9.73
N THR A 74 17.98 -17.58 9.36
CA THR A 74 17.44 -16.40 10.08
C THR A 74 16.64 -15.54 9.12
N THR A 75 15.37 -15.30 9.46
CA THR A 75 14.49 -14.36 8.74
C THR A 75 14.56 -12.98 9.39
N VAL A 76 13.84 -12.00 8.84
CA VAL A 76 13.80 -10.64 9.40
C VAL A 76 13.14 -10.62 10.79
N GLU A 77 12.15 -11.48 11.02
CA GLU A 77 11.50 -11.69 12.31
C GLU A 77 12.49 -12.23 13.36
N GLY A 78 13.52 -12.96 12.92
CA GLY A 78 14.59 -13.45 13.79
C GLY A 78 15.56 -12.36 14.25
N LEU A 79 15.52 -11.16 13.66
CA LEU A 79 16.32 -10.02 14.11
C LEU A 79 15.63 -9.27 15.26
N GLY A 80 14.30 -9.12 15.20
CA GLY A 80 13.52 -8.34 16.15
C GLY A 80 12.04 -8.23 15.78
N SER A 81 11.27 -7.66 16.71
CA SER A 81 9.81 -7.44 16.62
C SER A 81 9.50 -5.95 16.57
N ALA A 82 8.23 -5.58 16.34
CA ALA A 82 7.82 -4.17 16.33
C ALA A 82 8.01 -3.49 17.70
N GLU A 83 7.91 -4.26 18.79
CA GLU A 83 8.08 -3.81 20.16
C GLU A 83 9.55 -3.77 20.61
N ALA A 84 10.39 -4.62 20.02
CA ALA A 84 11.80 -4.73 20.30
C ALA A 84 12.57 -4.94 18.99
N MET A 85 12.76 -3.85 18.25
CA MET A 85 13.41 -3.88 16.95
C MET A 85 14.92 -4.10 17.09
N HIS A 86 15.49 -4.83 16.14
CA HIS A 86 16.93 -4.82 15.94
C HIS A 86 17.37 -3.42 15.54
N PRO A 87 18.55 -2.91 15.96
CA PRO A 87 18.92 -1.53 15.63
C PRO A 87 19.05 -1.26 14.12
N LEU A 88 19.18 -2.30 13.29
CA LEU A 88 19.14 -2.14 11.82
C LEU A 88 17.70 -1.88 11.34
N GLN A 89 16.71 -2.54 11.93
CA GLN A 89 15.30 -2.29 11.65
C GLN A 89 14.91 -0.87 12.09
N GLU A 90 15.34 -0.46 13.30
CA GLU A 90 15.15 0.91 13.81
C GLU A 90 15.73 1.94 12.84
N ALA A 91 16.99 1.77 12.41
CA ALA A 91 17.62 2.70 11.47
C ALA A 91 16.87 2.82 10.14
N PHE A 92 16.27 1.74 9.62
CA PHE A 92 15.45 1.78 8.41
C PHE A 92 14.15 2.55 8.62
N VAL A 93 13.50 2.38 9.78
CA VAL A 93 12.30 3.12 10.17
C VAL A 93 12.62 4.60 10.34
N GLU A 94 13.68 4.93 11.08
CA GLU A 94 14.11 6.30 11.32
C GLU A 94 14.43 7.02 10.01
N GLU A 95 15.28 6.47 9.15
CA GLU A 95 15.65 7.10 7.87
C GLU A 95 14.51 7.17 6.84
N GLY A 96 13.33 6.60 7.16
CA GLY A 96 12.23 6.51 6.21
C GLY A 96 12.65 5.74 4.96
N ALA A 97 13.48 4.70 5.14
CA ALA A 97 13.99 3.82 4.08
C ALA A 97 12.93 2.80 3.61
N ILE A 98 11.65 3.14 3.80
CA ILE A 98 10.50 2.29 3.59
C ILE A 98 9.36 3.17 3.03
N GLN A 99 8.82 2.79 1.87
CA GLN A 99 7.62 3.40 1.28
C GLN A 99 6.48 2.37 1.24
N CYS A 100 6.32 1.63 0.13
CA CYS A 100 5.41 0.47 0.12
C CYS A 100 5.96 -0.62 1.07
N GLY A 101 7.28 -0.77 1.12
CA GLY A 101 8.01 -1.65 2.05
C GLY A 101 8.15 -3.09 1.62
N TYR A 102 7.55 -3.52 0.50
CA TYR A 102 7.53 -4.93 0.11
C TYR A 102 8.94 -5.52 -0.13
N CYS A 103 9.90 -4.70 -0.55
CA CYS A 103 11.30 -5.11 -0.73
C CYS A 103 12.17 -5.01 0.55
N VAL A 104 11.66 -4.38 1.61
CA VAL A 104 12.50 -3.89 2.71
C VAL A 104 13.11 -5.01 3.53
N THR A 105 12.34 -6.08 3.77
CA THR A 105 12.80 -7.23 4.56
C THR A 105 14.01 -7.88 3.90
N GLY A 106 13.95 -8.09 2.58
CA GLY A 106 15.09 -8.58 1.80
C GLY A 106 16.30 -7.64 1.79
N MET A 107 16.08 -6.32 1.83
CA MET A 107 17.17 -5.33 1.96
C MET A 107 17.81 -5.35 3.35
N ILE A 108 17.02 -5.48 4.40
CA ILE A 108 17.49 -5.63 5.79
C ILE A 108 18.33 -6.90 5.92
N MET A 109 17.87 -8.03 5.35
CA MET A 109 18.65 -9.28 5.39
C MET A 109 19.96 -9.17 4.60
N ALA A 110 19.95 -8.53 3.43
CA ALA A 110 21.17 -8.27 2.66
C ALA A 110 22.17 -7.41 3.43
N ALA A 111 21.68 -6.32 4.04
CA ALA A 111 22.48 -5.45 4.89
C ALA A 111 23.04 -6.18 6.12
N GLN A 112 22.23 -7.01 6.79
CA GLN A 112 22.68 -7.79 7.92
C GLN A 112 23.74 -8.83 7.50
N GLY A 113 23.57 -9.48 6.35
CA GLY A 113 24.56 -10.40 5.80
C GLY A 113 25.91 -9.73 5.51
N LEU A 114 25.90 -8.47 5.07
CA LEU A 114 27.11 -7.66 4.95
C LEU A 114 27.72 -7.35 6.33
N LEU A 115 26.89 -6.88 7.27
CA LEU A 115 27.33 -6.48 8.62
C LEU A 115 27.85 -7.64 9.46
N ASN A 116 27.45 -8.87 9.16
CA ASN A 116 28.02 -10.09 9.75
C ASN A 116 29.49 -10.31 9.36
N ARG A 117 29.93 -9.74 8.23
CA ARG A 117 31.31 -9.89 7.71
C ARG A 117 32.17 -8.66 7.95
N THR A 118 31.56 -7.48 7.97
CA THR A 118 32.27 -6.22 8.17
C THR A 118 31.49 -5.28 9.09
N ARG A 119 32.14 -4.82 10.16
CA ARG A 119 31.54 -3.87 11.10
C ARG A 119 31.39 -2.47 10.50
N TYR A 120 32.22 -2.12 9.51
CA TYR A 120 32.31 -0.77 8.96
C TYR A 120 32.37 -0.81 7.42
N PRO A 121 31.28 -1.22 6.74
CA PRO A 121 31.28 -1.29 5.29
C PRO A 121 31.45 0.09 4.65
N THR A 122 32.24 0.13 3.58
CA THR A 122 32.33 1.23 2.61
C THR A 122 31.04 1.36 1.82
N ASP A 123 30.88 2.47 1.08
CA ASP A 123 29.70 2.64 0.22
C ASP A 123 29.67 1.64 -0.94
N ASP A 124 30.84 1.23 -1.44
CA ASP A 124 30.94 0.23 -2.51
C ASP A 124 30.56 -1.17 -2.00
N GLU A 125 30.98 -1.56 -0.80
CA GLU A 125 30.54 -2.82 -0.18
C GLU A 125 29.02 -2.83 0.09
N ILE A 126 28.42 -1.68 0.44
CA ILE A 126 26.96 -1.56 0.58
C ILE A 126 26.26 -1.72 -0.77
N ARG A 127 26.78 -1.08 -1.83
CA ARG A 127 26.25 -1.21 -3.20
C ARG A 127 26.30 -2.66 -3.67
N GLU A 128 27.45 -3.31 -3.51
CA GLU A 128 27.64 -4.72 -3.90
C GLU A 128 26.68 -5.65 -3.15
N ALA A 129 26.52 -5.48 -1.84
CA ALA A 129 25.61 -6.31 -1.04
C ALA A 129 24.12 -6.16 -1.45
N LEU A 130 23.74 -4.97 -1.96
CA LEU A 130 22.38 -4.62 -2.36
C LEU A 130 22.13 -4.71 -3.87
N ASP A 131 23.13 -5.08 -4.68
CA ASP A 131 23.04 -5.05 -6.15
C ASP A 131 21.86 -5.89 -6.70
N THR A 132 21.54 -6.98 -6.01
CA THR A 132 20.42 -7.89 -6.33
C THR A 132 19.15 -7.60 -5.54
N ASN A 133 19.06 -6.46 -4.84
CA ASN A 133 17.88 -6.02 -4.11
C ASN A 133 17.21 -4.86 -4.84
N LEU A 134 16.11 -5.15 -5.55
CA LEU A 134 15.36 -4.13 -6.27
C LEU A 134 14.38 -3.41 -5.34
N CYS A 135 14.22 -2.10 -5.54
CA CYS A 135 13.20 -1.27 -4.91
C CYS A 135 12.58 -0.33 -5.94
N ARG A 136 11.30 -0.54 -6.25
CA ARG A 136 10.58 0.29 -7.22
C ARG A 136 10.24 1.68 -6.70
N CYS A 137 10.13 1.85 -5.38
CA CYS A 137 9.96 3.14 -4.72
C CYS A 137 11.23 4.01 -4.71
N GLY A 138 12.40 3.45 -5.03
CA GLY A 138 13.65 4.21 -5.17
C GLY A 138 14.28 4.69 -3.86
N VAL A 139 14.10 3.98 -2.73
CA VAL A 139 14.60 4.39 -1.41
C VAL A 139 16.08 4.09 -1.15
N TYR A 140 16.87 3.74 -2.18
CA TYR A 140 18.24 3.21 -2.04
C TYR A 140 19.18 4.09 -1.22
N ASP A 141 19.18 5.41 -1.41
CA ASP A 141 20.05 6.28 -0.61
C ASP A 141 19.65 6.30 0.87
N ARG A 142 18.34 6.24 1.17
CA ARG A 142 17.84 6.13 2.56
C ARG A 142 18.27 4.81 3.19
N VAL A 143 18.25 3.71 2.42
CA VAL A 143 18.76 2.40 2.84
C VAL A 143 20.25 2.48 3.17
N ARG A 144 21.06 3.11 2.29
CA ARG A 144 22.49 3.34 2.55
C ARG A 144 22.70 4.12 3.84
N ARG A 145 21.96 5.21 4.06
CA ARG A 145 22.03 6.00 5.29
C ARG A 145 21.62 5.19 6.52
N ALA A 146 20.59 4.36 6.44
CA ALA A 146 20.18 3.49 7.54
C ALA A 146 21.28 2.50 7.95
N ILE A 147 21.96 1.89 6.98
CA ILE A 147 23.10 0.99 7.24
C ILE A 147 24.25 1.73 7.93
N LYS A 148 24.53 2.98 7.53
CA LYS A 148 25.56 3.83 8.14
C LYS A 148 25.17 4.33 9.53
N LEU A 149 23.90 4.66 9.73
CA LEU A 149 23.34 5.07 11.02
C LEU A 149 23.49 3.95 12.05
N ARG A 150 23.15 2.70 11.66
CA ARG A 150 23.29 1.50 12.50
C ARG A 150 24.67 1.31 13.12
N ILE A 151 25.73 1.73 12.43
CA ILE A 151 27.13 1.55 12.86
C ILE A 151 27.72 2.81 13.50
N GLY A 152 26.90 3.82 13.81
CA GLY A 152 27.30 5.05 14.49
C GLY A 152 28.11 6.02 13.62
N ARG A 153 27.93 5.99 12.29
CA ARG A 153 28.58 6.92 11.35
C ARG A 153 27.58 7.54 10.38
N PRO A 154 26.69 8.44 10.84
CA PRO A 154 25.72 9.12 9.96
C PRO A 154 26.38 10.18 9.05
N VAL A 155 27.71 10.21 8.91
CA VAL A 155 28.41 11.27 8.15
C VAL A 155 27.93 11.24 6.70
N TRP A 156 27.09 12.22 6.39
CA TRP A 156 26.48 12.44 5.10
C TRP A 156 26.92 13.83 4.66
N GLU A 157 27.71 13.89 3.59
CA GLU A 157 27.92 15.13 2.86
C GLU A 157 26.84 15.18 1.76
N PRO A 158 25.88 16.12 1.83
CA PRO A 158 24.96 16.36 0.73
C PRO A 158 25.75 16.56 -0.56
N VAL A 159 25.39 15.84 -1.62
CA VAL A 159 25.82 16.17 -2.99
C VAL A 159 24.96 17.28 -3.62
N TYR A 160 24.10 17.92 -2.83
CA TYR A 160 23.21 19.00 -3.24
C TYR A 160 23.20 20.11 -2.19
N GLU A 161 23.06 21.36 -2.62
CA GLU A 161 22.91 22.49 -1.73
C GLU A 161 21.54 22.44 -1.01
N VAL A 162 21.53 22.57 0.31
CA VAL A 162 20.28 22.75 1.07
C VAL A 162 19.93 24.22 1.00
N VAL A 163 18.81 24.54 0.34
CA VAL A 163 18.28 25.89 0.26
C VAL A 163 17.04 25.97 1.13
N ASP A 164 16.99 26.95 2.04
CA ASP A 164 15.79 27.22 2.82
C ASP A 164 14.66 27.64 1.87
N ALA A 165 13.54 26.92 1.92
CA ALA A 165 12.35 27.32 1.17
C ALA A 165 11.90 28.70 1.68
N PRO A 166 11.58 29.66 0.79
CA PRO A 166 11.01 30.93 1.23
C PRO A 166 9.72 30.67 2.01
N PRO A 167 9.40 31.50 3.02
CA PRO A 167 8.16 31.36 3.76
C PRO A 167 6.98 31.40 2.78
N LEU A 168 6.06 30.44 2.90
CA LEU A 168 4.83 30.40 2.12
C LEU A 168 3.99 31.64 2.48
N THR A 169 4.03 32.67 1.64
CA THR A 169 3.12 33.81 1.72
C THR A 169 1.79 33.38 1.10
N ASN A 170 0.91 32.80 1.92
CA ASN A 170 -0.38 32.25 1.48
C ASN A 170 -1.22 33.35 0.78
N PRO A 171 -1.36 33.37 -0.57
CA PRO A 171 -2.04 34.46 -1.26
C PRO A 171 -3.51 34.13 -1.55
N LEU A 172 -3.97 32.92 -1.23
CA LEU A 172 -5.35 32.51 -1.51
C LEU A 172 -6.22 32.74 -0.28
N PRO A 173 -7.30 33.53 -0.39
CA PRO A 173 -8.26 33.64 0.71
C PRO A 173 -8.81 32.25 1.03
N LEU A 174 -8.84 31.90 2.32
CA LEU A 174 -9.55 30.73 2.83
C LEU A 174 -11.02 30.85 2.40
N GLN A 175 -11.40 30.17 1.33
CA GLN A 175 -12.79 30.19 0.89
C GLN A 175 -13.62 29.25 1.76
N GLN A 176 -14.71 29.84 2.27
CA GLN A 176 -15.68 29.34 3.24
C GLN A 176 -16.58 28.24 2.68
N THR A 177 -16.00 27.20 2.09
CA THR A 177 -16.78 26.10 1.50
C THR A 177 -16.23 24.76 1.96
N LEU A 178 -17.15 23.82 2.19
CA LEU A 178 -16.80 22.42 2.42
C LEU A 178 -15.84 21.93 1.33
N SER A 179 -14.86 21.12 1.71
CA SER A 179 -14.03 20.41 0.73
C SER A 179 -14.91 19.58 -0.22
N PRO A 180 -14.49 19.33 -1.47
CA PRO A 180 -15.31 18.55 -2.41
C PRO A 180 -15.80 17.21 -1.84
N ALA A 181 -14.96 16.49 -1.09
CA ALA A 181 -15.34 15.23 -0.46
C ALA A 181 -16.44 15.40 0.62
N LEU A 182 -16.42 16.50 1.38
CA LEU A 182 -17.48 16.82 2.34
C LEU A 182 -18.76 17.35 1.69
N GLN A 183 -18.69 17.90 0.47
CA GLN A 183 -19.90 18.25 -0.28
C GLN A 183 -20.67 16.99 -0.69
N GLU A 184 -19.95 15.90 -1.00
CA GLU A 184 -20.54 14.60 -1.35
C GLU A 184 -20.97 13.80 -0.11
N SER A 185 -20.17 13.82 0.96
CA SER A 185 -20.43 13.10 2.21
C SER A 185 -20.33 14.03 3.43
N PRO A 186 -21.37 14.86 3.72
CA PRO A 186 -21.30 15.84 4.79
C PRO A 186 -21.55 15.27 6.19
N ASP A 187 -21.98 14.01 6.33
CA ASP A 187 -22.23 13.38 7.63
C ASP A 187 -20.94 13.26 8.46
N LEU A 188 -20.90 13.85 9.66
CA LEU A 188 -19.71 13.87 10.51
C LEU A 188 -19.31 12.45 10.95
N ASP A 189 -20.29 11.58 11.21
CA ASP A 189 -20.06 10.20 11.63
C ASP A 189 -19.37 9.36 10.52
N ALA A 190 -19.43 9.80 9.27
CA ALA A 190 -18.71 9.16 8.17
C ALA A 190 -17.20 9.45 8.17
N TRP A 191 -16.73 10.44 8.94
CA TRP A 191 -15.33 10.90 8.92
C TRP A 191 -14.60 10.72 10.23
N ILE A 192 -15.30 10.80 11.36
CA ILE A 192 -14.69 10.75 12.70
C ILE A 192 -15.61 10.11 13.73
N ARG A 193 -15.01 9.35 14.65
CA ARG A 193 -15.68 8.77 15.81
C ARG A 193 -14.80 8.90 17.05
N ILE A 194 -15.40 9.35 18.15
CA ILE A 194 -14.78 9.26 19.48
C ILE A 194 -15.05 7.86 20.01
N ASP A 195 -14.01 7.04 20.13
CA ASP A 195 -14.18 5.66 20.59
C ASP A 195 -14.42 5.62 22.11
N GLY A 196 -14.83 4.47 22.66
CA GLY A 196 -15.03 4.35 24.11
C GLY A 196 -13.76 4.12 24.95
N ARG A 197 -12.55 4.14 24.36
CA ARG A 197 -11.30 3.71 25.01
C ARG A 197 -10.09 4.59 24.69
N ASP A 198 -10.17 5.85 25.06
CA ASP A 198 -9.10 6.83 24.89
C ASP A 198 -8.51 6.95 23.48
N THR A 199 -9.28 6.59 22.45
CA THR A 199 -8.90 6.71 21.04
C THR A 199 -9.96 7.44 20.24
N ILE A 200 -9.54 7.93 19.08
CA ILE A 200 -10.41 8.54 18.09
C ILE A 200 -10.13 7.84 16.77
N THR A 201 -11.18 7.36 16.11
CA THR A 201 -11.07 6.75 14.79
C THR A 201 -11.46 7.77 13.72
N ILE A 202 -10.61 7.97 12.72
CA ILE A 202 -10.94 8.71 11.50
C ILE A 202 -11.09 7.75 10.32
N PHE A 203 -11.88 8.16 9.35
CA PHE A 203 -12.25 7.36 8.18
C PHE A 203 -11.86 8.10 6.90
N SER A 204 -11.32 7.37 5.93
CA SER A 204 -11.02 7.89 4.60
C SER A 204 -11.30 6.84 3.55
N GLY A 205 -11.96 7.20 2.47
CA GLY A 205 -12.14 6.33 1.29
C GLY A 205 -10.87 6.14 0.46
N LYS A 206 -9.78 6.85 0.78
CA LYS A 206 -8.51 6.75 0.06
C LYS A 206 -7.64 5.60 0.57
N ALA A 207 -7.00 4.89 -0.35
CA ALA A 207 -6.07 3.78 -0.08
C ALA A 207 -4.63 4.22 0.24
N GLU A 208 -3.98 3.58 1.22
CA GLU A 208 -2.54 3.74 1.50
C GLU A 208 -1.70 2.83 0.58
N ILE A 209 -0.85 3.43 -0.24
CA ILE A 209 -0.08 2.70 -1.26
C ILE A 209 1.44 2.89 -1.13
N GLY A 210 1.89 3.35 0.05
CA GLY A 210 3.30 3.60 0.39
C GLY A 210 3.67 5.07 0.50
N GLN A 211 2.70 5.99 0.37
CA GLN A 211 2.89 7.44 0.40
C GLN A 211 2.92 8.02 1.82
N GLY A 212 2.51 7.24 2.84
CA GLY A 212 2.49 7.68 4.24
C GLY A 212 1.28 8.52 4.61
N MET A 213 0.21 8.43 3.80
CA MET A 213 -1.06 9.11 4.01
C MET A 213 -1.72 8.70 5.32
N ARG A 214 -1.66 7.43 5.72
CA ARG A 214 -2.22 6.98 7.00
C ARG A 214 -1.71 7.84 8.16
N THR A 215 -0.40 8.09 8.20
CA THR A 215 0.23 8.90 9.24
C THR A 215 -0.10 10.38 9.07
N ALA A 216 -0.07 10.89 7.85
CA ALA A 216 -0.39 12.30 7.59
C ALA A 216 -1.84 12.65 7.97
N LEU A 217 -2.82 11.81 7.62
CA LEU A 217 -4.22 11.99 8.03
C LEU A 217 -4.37 11.91 9.54
N ALA A 218 -3.68 10.97 10.20
CA ALA A 218 -3.68 10.88 11.65
C ALA A 218 -3.09 12.13 12.32
N GLN A 219 -1.99 12.69 11.78
CA GLN A 219 -1.41 13.94 12.27
C GLN A 219 -2.37 15.13 12.10
N LEU A 220 -3.06 15.22 10.96
CA LEU A 220 -4.06 16.27 10.73
C LEU A 220 -5.20 16.21 11.76
N ALA A 221 -5.73 15.01 12.02
CA ALA A 221 -6.78 14.82 13.03
C ALA A 221 -6.26 15.10 14.45
N ALA A 222 -5.08 14.58 14.79
CA ALA A 222 -4.46 14.79 16.10
C ALA A 222 -4.23 16.29 16.40
N GLU A 223 -3.72 17.02 15.42
CA GLU A 223 -3.55 18.48 15.48
C GLU A 223 -4.88 19.18 15.72
N GLU A 224 -5.89 18.86 14.92
CA GLU A 224 -7.21 19.49 15.03
C GLU A 224 -7.97 19.03 16.28
N LEU A 225 -7.58 17.96 16.97
CA LEU A 225 -8.29 17.50 18.18
C LEU A 225 -7.51 17.76 19.47
N ASP A 226 -6.28 18.29 19.38
CA ASP A 226 -5.35 18.45 20.50
C ASP A 226 -5.11 17.13 21.26
N VAL A 227 -4.89 16.05 20.51
CA VAL A 227 -4.54 14.72 21.04
C VAL A 227 -3.17 14.28 20.56
N GLU A 228 -2.54 13.37 21.29
CA GLU A 228 -1.33 12.72 20.80
C GLU A 228 -1.64 11.86 19.55
N LEU A 229 -0.68 11.76 18.63
CA LEU A 229 -0.81 10.94 17.41
C LEU A 229 -1.19 9.48 17.73
N ALA A 230 -0.70 8.95 18.85
CA ALA A 230 -0.98 7.59 19.31
C ALA A 230 -2.47 7.32 19.63
N ARG A 231 -3.26 8.38 19.89
CA ARG A 231 -4.70 8.33 20.15
C ARG A 231 -5.52 8.14 18.87
N ILE A 232 -4.95 8.42 17.70
CA ILE A 232 -5.68 8.34 16.42
C ILE A 232 -5.56 6.93 15.82
N ARG A 233 -6.71 6.41 15.38
CA ARG A 233 -6.84 5.22 14.53
C ARG A 233 -7.38 5.65 13.17
N VAL A 234 -6.96 4.96 12.11
CA VAL A 234 -7.34 5.33 10.73
C VAL A 234 -7.87 4.11 10.02
N ILE A 235 -9.13 4.16 9.58
CA ILE A 235 -9.76 3.16 8.71
C ILE A 235 -9.78 3.74 7.29
N MET A 236 -9.31 2.94 6.33
CA MET A 236 -8.99 3.42 4.98
C MET A 236 -9.59 2.50 3.90
N ALA A 237 -10.31 3.09 2.95
CA ALA A 237 -10.86 2.44 1.77
C ALA A 237 -11.57 1.12 2.09
N ASP A 238 -12.50 1.18 3.04
CA ASP A 238 -13.40 0.09 3.42
C ASP A 238 -14.81 0.47 3.01
N THR A 239 -15.36 -0.24 2.03
CA THR A 239 -16.62 0.15 1.37
C THR A 239 -17.88 0.10 2.26
N GLU A 240 -17.75 -0.34 3.51
CA GLU A 240 -18.82 -0.29 4.52
C GLU A 240 -18.60 0.74 5.61
N LEU A 241 -17.34 1.15 5.82
CA LEU A 241 -16.97 2.00 6.95
C LEU A 241 -16.54 3.40 6.54
N THR A 242 -16.13 3.60 5.29
CA THR A 242 -15.57 4.87 4.83
C THR A 242 -16.52 5.60 3.87
N PRO A 243 -16.32 6.90 3.61
CA PRO A 243 -16.99 7.59 2.51
C PRO A 243 -16.42 7.12 1.16
N ASP A 244 -17.22 7.17 0.09
CA ASP A 244 -16.72 6.95 -1.26
C ASP A 244 -15.91 8.15 -1.72
N GLU A 245 -14.59 8.07 -1.63
CA GLU A 245 -13.67 9.08 -2.15
C GLU A 245 -13.10 8.71 -3.53
N GLY A 246 -13.65 7.71 -4.21
CA GLY A 246 -13.17 7.22 -5.49
C GLY A 246 -11.75 6.63 -5.43
N THR A 247 -10.91 6.93 -6.43
CA THR A 247 -9.57 6.35 -6.58
C THR A 247 -8.48 7.20 -5.91
N THR A 248 -7.50 6.56 -5.29
CA THR A 248 -6.22 7.19 -4.91
C THR A 248 -5.34 7.37 -6.13
N ALA A 249 -5.29 8.59 -6.68
CA ALA A 249 -4.46 8.93 -7.84
C ALA A 249 -4.03 10.42 -7.82
N GLY A 250 -3.02 10.75 -8.65
CA GLY A 250 -2.64 12.14 -8.94
C GLY A 250 -2.14 12.97 -7.76
N SER A 251 -1.69 12.32 -6.67
CA SER A 251 -1.31 12.99 -5.41
C SER A 251 -2.42 13.87 -4.79
N MET A 252 -3.69 13.62 -5.15
CA MET A 252 -4.82 14.43 -4.70
C MET A 252 -5.32 14.04 -3.30
N SER A 253 -4.87 12.93 -2.73
CA SER A 253 -5.49 12.37 -1.52
C SER A 253 -5.40 13.28 -0.30
N LEU A 254 -4.27 13.96 -0.05
CA LEU A 254 -4.19 14.96 1.03
C LEU A 254 -4.97 16.23 0.71
N GLN A 255 -5.01 16.64 -0.57
CA GLN A 255 -5.80 17.80 -1.00
C GLN A 255 -7.31 17.56 -0.80
N MET A 256 -7.78 16.34 -1.05
CA MET A 256 -9.19 15.99 -0.89
C MET A 256 -9.48 15.54 0.55
N SER A 257 -9.02 14.35 0.91
CA SER A 257 -9.32 13.69 2.19
C SER A 257 -8.69 14.42 3.37
N GLY A 258 -7.48 14.94 3.21
CA GLY A 258 -6.82 15.71 4.26
C GLY A 258 -7.61 16.97 4.64
N ASN A 259 -8.13 17.71 3.66
CA ASN A 259 -8.98 18.87 3.93
C ASN A 259 -10.33 18.46 4.54
N ALA A 260 -10.92 17.35 4.11
CA ALA A 260 -12.15 16.81 4.70
C ALA A 260 -11.96 16.46 6.19
N ILE A 261 -10.90 15.70 6.52
CA ILE A 261 -10.59 15.32 7.90
C ILE A 261 -10.31 16.56 8.76
N ARG A 262 -9.60 17.56 8.24
CA ARG A 262 -9.37 18.82 8.99
C ARG A 262 -10.67 19.53 9.35
N GLN A 263 -11.59 19.66 8.38
CA GLN A 263 -12.89 20.32 8.60
C GLN A 263 -13.79 19.49 9.54
N ALA A 264 -13.85 18.17 9.35
CA ALA A 264 -14.60 17.27 10.22
C ALA A 264 -14.07 17.26 11.66
N ALA A 265 -12.74 17.20 11.84
CA ALA A 265 -12.11 17.23 13.15
C ALA A 265 -12.32 18.58 13.86
N ALA A 266 -12.31 19.70 13.13
CA ALA A 266 -12.62 21.01 13.70
C ALA A 266 -14.09 21.09 14.18
N GLU A 267 -15.05 20.60 13.39
CA GLU A 267 -16.46 20.52 13.77
C GLU A 267 -16.65 19.61 15.00
N ALA A 268 -16.01 18.45 15.03
CA ALA A 268 -16.04 17.53 16.17
C ALA A 268 -15.46 18.17 17.43
N ARG A 269 -14.28 18.81 17.35
CA ARG A 269 -13.67 19.54 18.48
C ARG A 269 -14.63 20.61 19.02
N HIS A 270 -15.20 21.44 18.15
CA HIS A 270 -16.12 22.49 18.55
C HIS A 270 -17.37 21.95 19.26
N PHE A 271 -17.92 20.83 18.78
CA PHE A 271 -19.04 20.16 19.43
C PHE A 271 -18.67 19.64 20.83
N LEU A 272 -17.53 18.95 20.96
CA LEU A 272 -17.05 18.42 22.25
C LEU A 272 -16.77 19.55 23.25
N LEU A 273 -16.21 20.67 22.81
CA LEU A 273 -16.04 21.85 23.64
C LEU A 273 -17.38 22.45 24.09
N SER A 274 -18.40 22.42 23.24
CA SER A 274 -19.75 22.88 23.60
C SER A 274 -20.39 22.00 24.67
N LEU A 275 -20.29 20.67 24.52
CA LEU A 275 -20.75 19.72 25.54
C LEU A 275 -19.98 19.87 26.86
N ALA A 276 -18.66 20.06 26.79
CA ALA A 276 -17.84 20.26 27.99
C ALA A 276 -18.14 21.59 28.67
N HIS A 277 -18.42 22.64 27.92
CA HIS A 277 -18.84 23.92 28.47
C HIS A 277 -20.11 23.79 29.31
N GLU A 278 -21.09 23.00 28.85
CA GLU A 278 -22.30 22.68 29.61
C GLU A 278 -21.99 21.83 30.86
N GLU A 279 -21.26 20.72 30.71
CA GLU A 279 -20.91 19.80 31.80
C GLU A 279 -20.09 20.48 32.92
N LEU A 280 -19.17 21.37 32.54
CA LEU A 280 -18.31 22.10 33.47
C LEU A 280 -18.99 23.35 34.04
N GLU A 281 -20.18 23.71 33.55
CA GLU A 281 -20.87 24.97 33.86
C GLU A 281 -19.95 26.18 33.68
N ALA A 282 -19.14 26.15 32.62
CA ALA A 282 -18.12 27.17 32.36
C ALA A 282 -18.79 28.52 32.00
N ALA A 283 -18.08 29.60 32.28
CA ALA A 283 -18.52 30.94 31.90
C ALA A 283 -17.88 31.38 30.58
N GLY A 284 -18.64 32.07 29.73
CA GLY A 284 -18.13 32.66 28.49
C GLY A 284 -18.48 31.83 27.26
N ASP A 285 -17.50 31.69 26.36
CA ASP A 285 -17.64 30.96 25.10
C ASP A 285 -16.93 29.59 25.20
N PRO A 286 -17.49 28.49 24.61
CA PRO A 286 -16.84 27.19 24.61
C PRO A 286 -15.39 27.18 24.09
N SER A 287 -15.02 28.13 23.22
CA SER A 287 -13.65 28.30 22.72
C SER A 287 -12.65 28.80 23.76
N ALA A 288 -13.10 29.27 24.93
CA ALA A 288 -12.23 29.66 26.04
C ALA A 288 -11.69 28.46 26.83
N LEU A 289 -12.27 27.26 26.66
CA LEU A 289 -11.77 26.03 27.25
C LEU A 289 -10.45 25.61 26.59
N THR A 290 -9.60 24.94 27.35
CA THR A 290 -8.30 24.44 26.87
C THR A 290 -8.36 22.93 26.69
N VAL A 291 -7.69 22.41 25.66
CA VAL A 291 -7.57 20.97 25.43
C VAL A 291 -6.10 20.55 25.50
N ALA A 292 -5.82 19.50 26.27
CA ALA A 292 -4.52 18.84 26.33
C ALA A 292 -4.71 17.33 26.34
N ASP A 293 -4.26 16.65 25.28
CA ASP A 293 -4.46 15.22 25.05
C ASP A 293 -5.90 14.75 25.26
N GLY A 294 -6.87 15.51 24.70
CA GLY A 294 -8.30 15.23 24.81
C GLY A 294 -8.94 15.56 26.17
N THR A 295 -8.15 15.96 27.17
CA THR A 295 -8.65 16.50 28.44
C THR A 295 -9.03 17.96 28.24
N ILE A 296 -10.29 18.29 28.48
CA ILE A 296 -10.84 19.64 28.39
C ILE A 296 -10.84 20.26 29.77
N THR A 297 -10.23 21.43 29.93
CA THR A 297 -10.15 22.15 31.21
C THR A 297 -10.67 23.58 31.07
N ASP A 298 -11.56 23.99 31.98
CA ASP A 298 -11.90 25.40 32.17
C ASP A 298 -10.76 26.09 32.95
N PRO A 299 -10.01 27.01 32.33
CA PRO A 299 -8.88 27.66 33.00
C PRO A 299 -9.30 28.57 34.16
N THR A 300 -10.57 28.97 34.24
CA THR A 300 -11.09 29.86 35.29
C THR A 300 -11.37 29.10 36.57
N THR A 301 -11.99 27.92 36.45
CA THR A 301 -12.40 27.10 37.61
C THR A 301 -11.43 25.96 37.91
N GLY A 302 -10.62 25.54 36.95
CA GLY A 302 -9.76 24.36 37.02
C GLY A 302 -10.53 23.03 36.93
N ARG A 303 -11.85 23.05 36.70
CA ARG A 303 -12.64 21.83 36.46
C ARG A 303 -12.27 21.26 35.10
N SER A 304 -12.28 19.94 34.99
CA SER A 304 -11.98 19.23 33.74
C SER A 304 -12.90 18.05 33.49
N THR A 305 -13.01 17.70 32.21
CA THR A 305 -13.60 16.48 31.67
C THR A 305 -12.72 16.01 30.50
N ASP A 306 -13.11 14.97 29.78
CA ASP A 306 -12.37 14.50 28.60
C ASP A 306 -13.33 14.05 27.50
N TYR A 307 -12.81 13.93 26.27
CA TYR A 307 -13.62 13.54 25.11
C TYR A 307 -14.36 12.20 25.30
N TRP A 308 -13.74 11.25 25.99
CA TRP A 308 -14.21 9.87 26.06
C TRP A 308 -15.30 9.69 27.11
N SER A 309 -15.13 10.30 28.29
CA SER A 309 -16.13 10.39 29.33
C SER A 309 -17.36 11.18 28.86
N LEU A 310 -17.15 12.20 28.03
CA LEU A 310 -18.21 13.07 27.54
C LEU A 310 -19.02 12.45 26.38
N PHE A 311 -18.34 11.81 25.42
CA PHE A 311 -18.95 11.43 24.14
C PHE A 311 -18.50 10.08 23.59
N GLY A 312 -17.71 9.30 24.33
CA GLY A 312 -17.16 8.04 23.85
C GLY A 312 -18.23 7.04 23.43
N GLY A 313 -18.11 6.50 22.22
CA GLY A 313 -18.99 5.48 21.66
C GLY A 313 -20.35 6.00 21.19
N GLN A 314 -20.59 7.31 21.19
CA GLN A 314 -21.82 7.93 20.69
C GLN A 314 -21.66 8.37 19.23
N ALA A 315 -22.78 8.43 18.50
CA ALA A 315 -22.84 9.01 17.16
C ALA A 315 -23.14 10.50 17.25
N PHE A 316 -22.43 11.32 16.47
CA PHE A 316 -22.64 12.76 16.40
C PHE A 316 -24.01 13.13 15.84
N GLY A 317 -24.57 12.34 14.93
CA GLY A 317 -25.90 12.52 14.35
C GLY A 317 -26.08 13.86 13.62
N ARG A 318 -25.00 14.41 13.04
CA ARG A 318 -24.98 15.76 12.46
C ARG A 318 -24.02 15.88 11.29
N GLN A 319 -24.22 16.94 10.51
CA GLN A 319 -23.41 17.25 9.33
C GLN A 319 -22.27 18.23 9.65
N VAL A 320 -21.17 18.12 8.91
CA VAL A 320 -20.12 19.12 8.83
C VAL A 320 -20.64 20.32 8.05
N THR A 321 -20.59 21.50 8.66
CA THR A 321 -21.24 22.70 8.09
C THR A 321 -20.28 23.61 7.34
N GLY A 322 -18.98 23.51 7.64
CA GLY A 322 -17.96 24.47 7.18
C GLY A 322 -17.98 25.80 7.93
N ALA A 323 -18.86 25.98 8.92
CA ALA A 323 -18.90 27.17 9.76
C ALA A 323 -17.70 27.21 10.73
N VAL A 324 -17.32 26.07 11.28
CA VAL A 324 -16.14 25.94 12.15
C VAL A 324 -14.88 25.91 11.30
N GLN A 325 -13.94 26.82 11.57
CA GLN A 325 -12.68 26.88 10.84
C GLN A 325 -11.64 25.93 11.44
N PRO A 326 -10.91 25.16 10.61
CA PRO A 326 -9.72 24.44 11.03
C PRO A 326 -8.66 25.38 11.62
N LYS A 327 -7.79 24.86 12.48
CA LYS A 327 -6.69 25.65 13.06
C LYS A 327 -5.81 26.27 11.97
N PRO A 328 -5.43 27.55 12.13
CA PRO A 328 -4.48 28.17 11.24
C PRO A 328 -3.09 27.54 11.41
N PHE A 329 -2.27 27.63 10.35
CA PHE A 329 -0.91 27.07 10.35
C PHE A 329 -0.05 27.56 11.53
N ALA A 330 -0.23 28.80 11.98
CA ALA A 330 0.50 29.38 13.11
C ALA A 330 0.27 28.66 14.45
N GLU A 331 -0.81 27.88 14.56
CA GLU A 331 -1.15 27.11 15.76
C GLU A 331 -0.71 25.64 15.67
N HIS A 332 -0.18 25.20 14.52
CA HIS A 332 0.19 23.80 14.32
C HIS A 332 1.39 23.40 15.18
N LYS A 333 1.27 22.27 15.90
CA LYS A 333 2.30 21.67 16.75
C LYS A 333 2.82 20.34 16.21
N LEU A 334 1.97 19.57 15.55
CA LEU A 334 2.24 18.24 15.00
C LEU A 334 2.42 18.28 13.48
N VAL A 335 1.57 19.04 12.78
CA VAL A 335 1.64 19.17 11.31
C VAL A 335 2.90 19.92 10.93
N GLY A 336 3.64 19.38 9.95
CA GLY A 336 4.96 19.90 9.55
C GLY A 336 6.13 19.36 10.38
N GLN A 337 5.88 18.66 11.49
CA GLN A 337 6.90 17.94 12.23
C GLN A 337 7.14 16.54 11.69
N ARG A 338 8.38 16.05 11.81
CA ARG A 338 8.74 14.67 11.47
C ARG A 338 8.09 13.72 12.48
N ALA A 339 7.21 12.84 11.99
CA ALA A 339 6.67 11.72 12.74
C ALA A 339 7.15 10.39 12.17
N ILE A 340 7.33 9.38 13.03
CA ILE A 340 7.53 8.01 12.58
C ILE A 340 6.20 7.54 11.96
N ARG A 341 6.28 7.04 10.74
CA ARG A 341 5.12 6.50 10.05
C ARG A 341 4.59 5.26 10.77
N ILE A 342 3.29 5.28 11.08
CA ILE A 342 2.58 4.28 11.88
C ILE A 342 2.69 2.87 11.27
N ASP A 343 2.82 2.77 9.95
CA ASP A 343 2.88 1.50 9.21
C ASP A 343 4.29 0.89 9.09
N LEU A 344 5.36 1.64 9.40
CA LEU A 344 6.72 1.18 9.14
C LEU A 344 7.25 0.09 10.08
N PRO A 345 6.99 0.11 11.40
CA PRO A 345 7.54 -0.91 12.30
C PRO A 345 7.17 -2.34 11.89
N ALA A 346 5.90 -2.57 11.51
CA ALA A 346 5.43 -3.86 11.02
C ALA A 346 6.15 -4.30 9.74
N LYS A 347 6.33 -3.37 8.79
CA LYS A 347 7.03 -3.64 7.52
C LYS A 347 8.52 -3.93 7.71
N ALA A 348 9.18 -3.22 8.63
CA ALA A 348 10.61 -3.41 8.92
C ALA A 348 10.90 -4.75 9.61
N THR A 349 9.94 -5.26 10.38
CA THR A 349 10.10 -6.47 11.22
C THR A 349 9.53 -7.73 10.57
N GLY A 350 8.83 -7.59 9.44
CA GLY A 350 8.23 -8.71 8.73
C GLY A 350 6.86 -9.14 9.26
N ALA A 351 6.26 -8.38 10.17
CA ALA A 351 4.89 -8.60 10.62
C ALA A 351 3.91 -8.48 9.43
N PRO A 352 2.79 -9.26 9.43
CA PRO A 352 1.83 -9.23 8.35
C PRO A 352 1.34 -7.81 8.04
N SER A 353 1.63 -7.35 6.83
CA SER A 353 1.38 -5.95 6.43
C SER A 353 0.73 -5.85 5.06
N TYR A 354 0.66 -6.95 4.31
CA TYR A 354 0.21 -6.98 2.93
C TYR A 354 -0.89 -8.00 2.72
N VAL A 355 -1.72 -7.80 1.68
CA VAL A 355 -2.72 -8.78 1.25
C VAL A 355 -2.08 -10.16 0.99
N HIS A 356 -0.83 -10.19 0.52
CA HIS A 356 -0.04 -11.41 0.31
C HIS A 356 0.29 -12.19 1.58
N ASP A 357 0.21 -11.56 2.75
CA ASP A 357 0.53 -12.18 4.03
C ASP A 357 -0.70 -12.77 4.73
N MET A 358 -1.91 -12.45 4.23
CA MET A 358 -3.16 -12.92 4.80
C MET A 358 -3.32 -14.43 4.64
N ALA A 359 -3.90 -15.06 5.65
CA ALA A 359 -4.30 -16.45 5.63
C ALA A 359 -5.67 -16.56 6.32
N LEU A 360 -6.64 -17.10 5.61
CA LEU A 360 -7.97 -17.40 6.15
C LEU A 360 -8.08 -18.91 6.44
N PRO A 361 -8.97 -19.33 7.37
CA PRO A 361 -9.31 -20.73 7.52
C PRO A 361 -9.72 -21.33 6.18
N GLU A 362 -9.19 -22.51 5.85
CA GLU A 362 -9.50 -23.26 4.63
C GLU A 362 -9.22 -22.50 3.32
N MET A 363 -8.33 -21.50 3.38
CA MET A 363 -7.94 -20.73 2.20
C MET A 363 -7.28 -21.63 1.13
N VAL A 364 -7.75 -21.47 -0.11
CA VAL A 364 -7.18 -22.10 -1.30
C VAL A 364 -6.58 -21.04 -2.23
N HIS A 365 -5.70 -21.46 -3.14
CA HIS A 365 -4.94 -20.55 -3.99
C HIS A 365 -5.38 -20.62 -5.45
N GLY A 366 -5.77 -19.46 -6.00
CA GLY A 366 -6.13 -19.30 -7.41
C GLY A 366 -4.98 -18.75 -8.26
N ARG A 367 -4.86 -19.25 -9.50
CA ARG A 367 -4.01 -18.67 -10.55
C ARG A 367 -4.73 -18.65 -11.89
N ILE A 368 -4.68 -17.49 -12.55
CA ILE A 368 -5.27 -17.30 -13.88
C ILE A 368 -4.22 -17.65 -14.95
N VAL A 369 -4.63 -18.39 -15.97
CA VAL A 369 -3.86 -18.57 -17.18
C VAL A 369 -4.18 -17.41 -18.12
N ARG A 370 -3.23 -16.48 -18.26
CA ARG A 370 -3.37 -15.34 -19.17
C ARG A 370 -3.18 -15.82 -20.63
N PRO A 371 -4.03 -15.39 -21.58
CA PRO A 371 -3.79 -15.64 -22.99
C PRO A 371 -2.43 -15.10 -23.43
N PRO A 372 -1.77 -15.71 -24.44
CA PRO A 372 -0.45 -15.28 -24.91
C PRO A 372 -0.45 -13.90 -25.58
N GLN A 373 -1.62 -13.40 -25.99
CA GLN A 373 -1.80 -12.08 -26.62
C GLN A 373 -3.24 -11.59 -26.44
N TYR A 374 -3.47 -10.30 -26.64
CA TYR A 374 -4.76 -9.64 -26.35
C TYR A 374 -5.94 -10.19 -27.17
N HIS A 375 -5.71 -10.53 -28.44
CA HIS A 375 -6.73 -11.07 -29.34
C HIS A 375 -6.79 -12.60 -29.35
N ALA A 376 -6.00 -13.27 -28.50
CA ALA A 376 -6.04 -14.72 -28.44
C ALA A 376 -7.33 -15.21 -27.78
N HIS A 377 -7.93 -16.23 -28.38
CA HIS A 377 -9.03 -17.00 -27.81
C HIS A 377 -8.62 -18.46 -27.64
N LEU A 378 -9.20 -19.11 -26.63
CA LEU A 378 -8.92 -20.51 -26.35
C LEU A 378 -9.65 -21.40 -27.36
N VAL A 379 -8.90 -22.23 -28.07
CA VAL A 379 -9.46 -23.22 -29.02
C VAL A 379 -9.74 -24.53 -28.30
N ALA A 380 -8.73 -25.04 -27.59
CA ALA A 380 -8.81 -26.33 -26.92
C ALA A 380 -7.88 -26.34 -25.70
N VAL A 381 -8.20 -27.19 -24.72
CA VAL A 381 -7.33 -27.47 -23.57
C VAL A 381 -7.64 -28.90 -23.10
N ASP A 382 -6.60 -29.70 -22.89
CA ASP A 382 -6.70 -30.98 -22.19
C ASP A 382 -6.23 -30.79 -20.75
N SER A 383 -7.18 -30.71 -19.81
CA SER A 383 -6.90 -30.44 -18.40
C SER A 383 -6.63 -31.70 -17.57
N ALA A 384 -6.83 -32.90 -18.11
CA ALA A 384 -6.85 -34.13 -17.30
C ALA A 384 -5.53 -34.38 -16.54
N ALA A 385 -4.39 -34.12 -17.20
CA ALA A 385 -3.08 -34.25 -16.56
C ALA A 385 -2.84 -33.17 -15.49
N VAL A 386 -3.42 -31.97 -15.65
CA VAL A 386 -3.32 -30.86 -14.69
C VAL A 386 -4.19 -31.11 -13.48
N GLU A 387 -5.40 -31.63 -13.68
CA GLU A 387 -6.34 -32.01 -12.60
C GLU A 387 -5.77 -33.12 -11.72
N ALA A 388 -4.91 -33.98 -12.26
CA ALA A 388 -4.24 -35.05 -11.53
C ALA A 388 -2.99 -34.58 -10.75
N LEU A 389 -2.58 -33.32 -10.87
CA LEU A 389 -1.42 -32.80 -10.15
C LEU A 389 -1.69 -32.71 -8.64
N PRO A 390 -0.69 -32.96 -7.78
CA PRO A 390 -0.85 -32.90 -6.33
C PRO A 390 -1.41 -31.56 -5.85
N GLY A 391 -2.46 -31.62 -5.04
CA GLY A 391 -3.11 -30.46 -4.43
C GLY A 391 -3.93 -29.59 -5.37
N VAL A 392 -4.07 -29.95 -6.66
CA VAL A 392 -5.01 -29.27 -7.56
C VAL A 392 -6.43 -29.68 -7.19
N LEU A 393 -7.26 -28.69 -6.88
CA LEU A 393 -8.65 -28.86 -6.49
C LEU A 393 -9.59 -28.71 -7.67
N LYS A 394 -9.29 -27.78 -8.58
CA LYS A 394 -10.14 -27.50 -9.74
C LYS A 394 -9.40 -26.78 -10.86
N VAL A 395 -9.67 -27.19 -12.09
CA VAL A 395 -9.43 -26.37 -13.29
C VAL A 395 -10.75 -25.66 -13.63
N VAL A 396 -10.69 -24.34 -13.81
CA VAL A 396 -11.83 -23.49 -14.13
C VAL A 396 -11.74 -23.04 -15.58
N ARG A 397 -12.83 -23.22 -16.33
CA ARG A 397 -12.99 -22.72 -17.70
C ARG A 397 -14.32 -22.01 -17.85
N ASP A 398 -14.28 -20.78 -18.35
CA ASP A 398 -15.46 -20.00 -18.76
C ASP A 398 -15.17 -19.28 -20.08
N GLY A 399 -15.69 -19.82 -21.19
CA GLY A 399 -15.27 -19.39 -22.53
C GLY A 399 -13.76 -19.54 -22.74
N SER A 400 -13.08 -18.41 -22.96
CA SER A 400 -11.60 -18.30 -23.08
C SER A 400 -10.90 -18.04 -21.75
N PHE A 401 -11.63 -17.81 -20.67
CA PHE A 401 -11.04 -17.68 -19.34
C PHE A 401 -10.61 -19.06 -18.83
N LEU A 402 -9.37 -19.14 -18.35
CA LEU A 402 -8.79 -20.33 -17.72
C LEU A 402 -8.14 -19.99 -16.39
N GLY A 403 -8.33 -20.86 -15.40
CA GLY A 403 -7.65 -20.76 -14.12
C GLY A 403 -7.54 -22.10 -13.41
N VAL A 404 -6.73 -22.13 -12.36
CA VAL A 404 -6.55 -23.28 -11.48
C VAL A 404 -6.76 -22.86 -10.03
N ILE A 405 -7.28 -23.78 -9.23
CA ILE A 405 -7.41 -23.67 -7.79
C ILE A 405 -6.63 -24.83 -7.18
N ALA A 406 -5.75 -24.55 -6.22
CA ALA A 406 -4.97 -25.57 -5.52
C ALA A 406 -4.91 -25.29 -4.01
N GLU A 407 -4.54 -26.29 -3.23
CA GLU A 407 -4.39 -26.22 -1.77
C GLU A 407 -3.24 -25.28 -1.35
N ARG A 408 -2.14 -25.25 -2.13
CA ARG A 408 -0.95 -24.44 -1.84
C ARG A 408 -0.60 -23.50 -3.00
N GLU A 409 0.06 -22.39 -2.68
CA GLU A 409 0.43 -21.35 -3.64
C GLU A 409 1.34 -21.88 -4.77
N GLU A 410 2.39 -22.62 -4.39
CA GLU A 410 3.35 -23.22 -5.32
C GLU A 410 2.72 -24.28 -6.24
N GLN A 411 1.72 -25.01 -5.73
CA GLN A 411 0.94 -25.97 -6.53
C GLN A 411 0.07 -25.24 -7.56
N ALA A 412 -0.58 -24.14 -7.17
CA ALA A 412 -1.37 -23.33 -8.09
C ALA A 412 -0.49 -22.71 -9.19
N ILE A 413 0.73 -22.28 -8.86
CA ILE A 413 1.69 -21.78 -9.86
C ILE A 413 2.08 -22.89 -10.83
N ALA A 414 2.51 -24.06 -10.33
CA ALA A 414 2.90 -25.19 -11.18
C ALA A 414 1.74 -25.66 -12.08
N ALA A 415 0.53 -25.75 -11.53
CA ALA A 415 -0.66 -26.13 -12.28
C ALA A 415 -1.04 -25.10 -13.35
N ARG A 416 -0.83 -23.80 -13.09
CA ARG A 416 -1.02 -22.72 -14.08
C ARG A 416 -0.04 -22.84 -15.25
N GLU A 417 1.24 -23.13 -14.98
CA GLU A 417 2.23 -23.38 -16.04
C GLU A 417 1.82 -24.58 -16.90
N ALA A 418 1.47 -25.69 -16.27
CA ALA A 418 1.04 -26.91 -16.95
C ALA A 418 -0.22 -26.68 -17.78
N LEU A 419 -1.20 -25.94 -17.24
CA LEU A 419 -2.45 -25.62 -17.95
C LEU A 419 -2.20 -24.69 -19.14
N PHE A 420 -1.30 -23.71 -19.01
CA PHE A 420 -0.91 -22.88 -20.15
C PHE A 420 -0.27 -23.71 -21.26
N ALA A 421 0.63 -24.63 -20.92
CA ALA A 421 1.29 -25.51 -21.89
C ALA A 421 0.31 -26.49 -22.57
N ALA A 422 -0.74 -26.91 -21.87
CA ALA A 422 -1.79 -27.79 -22.40
C ALA A 422 -2.85 -27.04 -23.25
N ALA A 423 -2.87 -25.70 -23.19
CA ALA A 423 -3.85 -24.88 -23.89
C ALA A 423 -3.41 -24.54 -25.31
N THR A 424 -4.33 -24.72 -26.27
CA THR A 424 -4.18 -24.26 -27.65
C THR A 424 -4.91 -22.94 -27.84
N TRP A 425 -4.17 -21.91 -28.25
CA TRP A 425 -4.68 -20.57 -28.48
C TRP A 425 -4.65 -20.22 -29.97
N ALA A 426 -5.67 -19.54 -30.45
CA ALA A 426 -5.68 -18.92 -31.79
C ALA A 426 -5.83 -17.42 -31.66
N SER A 427 -5.23 -16.68 -32.60
CA SER A 427 -5.38 -15.23 -32.74
C SER A 427 -5.51 -14.89 -34.21
N ASP A 428 -6.39 -13.97 -34.50
CA ASP A 428 -6.60 -13.38 -35.82
C ASP A 428 -5.66 -12.18 -36.09
N GLN A 429 -4.98 -11.68 -35.05
CA GLN A 429 -4.06 -10.55 -35.15
C GLN A 429 -2.68 -10.89 -34.57
N PRO A 430 -1.58 -10.58 -35.28
CA PRO A 430 -0.24 -10.71 -34.72
C PRO A 430 0.04 -9.60 -33.70
N LEU A 431 0.86 -9.90 -32.69
CA LEU A 431 1.37 -8.87 -31.79
C LEU A 431 2.27 -7.86 -32.55
N PRO A 432 2.16 -6.57 -32.25
CA PRO A 432 3.14 -5.58 -32.69
C PRO A 432 4.55 -5.95 -32.22
N THR A 433 5.54 -5.67 -33.08
CA THR A 433 6.96 -5.70 -32.71
C THR A 433 7.41 -4.33 -32.20
N ASP A 434 8.58 -4.26 -31.57
CA ASP A 434 9.20 -2.99 -31.17
C ASP A 434 9.38 -2.01 -32.35
N GLN A 435 9.53 -2.53 -33.57
CA GLN A 435 9.67 -1.72 -34.78
C GLN A 435 8.31 -1.22 -35.27
N SER A 436 7.29 -2.09 -35.26
CA SER A 436 5.98 -1.80 -35.86
C SER A 436 4.99 -1.14 -34.90
N ILE A 437 5.23 -1.16 -33.58
CA ILE A 437 4.26 -0.65 -32.59
C ILE A 437 3.92 0.82 -32.82
N TYR A 438 4.91 1.67 -33.15
CA TYR A 438 4.65 3.10 -33.37
C TYR A 438 3.84 3.35 -34.64
N GLU A 439 4.12 2.61 -35.71
CA GLU A 439 3.36 2.71 -36.97
C GLU A 439 1.91 2.25 -36.75
N ILE A 440 1.72 1.14 -36.02
CA ILE A 440 0.40 0.60 -35.68
C ILE A 440 -0.40 1.60 -34.82
N LEU A 441 0.24 2.25 -33.83
CA LEU A 441 -0.40 3.27 -33.00
C LEU A 441 -0.87 4.48 -33.81
N MET A 442 -0.17 4.84 -34.89
CA MET A 442 -0.51 6.00 -35.72
C MET A 442 -1.66 5.75 -36.70
N VAL A 443 -1.93 4.49 -37.07
CA VAL A 443 -3.02 4.12 -38.00
C VAL A 443 -4.23 3.49 -37.31
N GLY A 444 -4.11 3.22 -36.02
CA GLY A 444 -5.19 2.66 -35.21
C GLY A 444 -6.36 3.64 -35.03
N PRO A 445 -7.53 3.15 -34.64
CA PRO A 445 -8.66 4.01 -34.30
C PRO A 445 -8.28 4.95 -33.15
N THR A 446 -8.55 6.25 -33.31
CA THR A 446 -8.25 7.27 -32.30
C THR A 446 -9.52 7.76 -31.62
N GLN A 447 -9.38 8.15 -30.35
CA GLN A 447 -10.32 9.06 -29.68
C GLN A 447 -9.58 10.37 -29.47
N GLU A 448 -10.03 11.41 -30.16
CA GLU A 448 -9.38 12.72 -30.12
C GLU A 448 -10.06 13.59 -29.07
N LYS A 449 -9.26 14.24 -28.23
CA LYS A 449 -9.72 15.14 -27.16
C LYS A 449 -8.93 16.44 -27.23
N LEU A 450 -9.62 17.57 -27.12
CA LEU A 450 -8.95 18.86 -27.05
C LEU A 450 -8.24 19.00 -25.69
N VAL A 451 -7.00 19.48 -25.71
CA VAL A 451 -6.23 19.76 -24.49
C VAL A 451 -5.94 21.25 -24.42
N ILE A 452 -6.47 21.92 -23.40
CA ILE A 452 -6.24 23.35 -23.13
C ILE A 452 -5.53 23.45 -21.78
N ASP A 453 -4.40 24.14 -21.73
CA ASP A 453 -3.58 24.32 -20.52
C ASP A 453 -3.28 23.00 -19.77
N GLY A 454 -3.03 21.94 -20.54
CA GLY A 454 -2.74 20.60 -20.01
C GLY A 454 -3.96 19.81 -19.53
N SER A 455 -5.18 20.33 -19.69
CA SER A 455 -6.43 19.69 -19.28
C SER A 455 -7.25 19.24 -20.48
N ILE A 456 -7.80 18.02 -20.41
CA ILE A 456 -8.73 17.50 -21.41
C ILE A 456 -10.05 18.27 -21.30
N THR A 457 -10.59 18.68 -22.45
CA THR A 457 -11.91 19.32 -22.55
C THR A 457 -12.83 18.55 -23.50
N GLU A 458 -14.13 18.79 -23.37
CA GLU A 458 -15.15 18.26 -24.29
C GLU A 458 -15.43 19.21 -25.46
N GLU A 459 -14.62 20.27 -25.61
CA GLU A 459 -14.76 21.21 -26.70
C GLU A 459 -14.29 20.60 -28.04
N PRO A 460 -14.89 21.01 -29.18
CA PRO A 460 -14.46 20.54 -30.49
C PRO A 460 -13.00 20.90 -30.77
N ILE A 461 -12.25 19.97 -31.36
CA ILE A 461 -10.87 20.23 -31.78
C ILE A 461 -10.88 21.26 -32.93
N PRO A 462 -10.23 22.41 -32.77
CA PRO A 462 -10.19 23.41 -33.83
C PRO A 462 -9.39 22.88 -35.03
N ALA A 463 -9.83 23.25 -36.23
CA ALA A 463 -9.11 22.89 -37.45
C ALA A 463 -7.68 23.44 -37.41
N ILE A 464 -6.71 22.64 -37.83
CA ILE A 464 -5.31 23.07 -37.94
C ILE A 464 -5.25 24.22 -38.94
N ALA A 465 -4.91 25.42 -38.45
CA ALA A 465 -4.75 26.60 -39.29
C ALA A 465 -3.50 26.46 -40.18
N PRO A 466 -3.53 26.95 -41.42
CA PRO A 466 -2.32 27.03 -42.24
C PRO A 466 -1.28 27.93 -41.55
N ALA A 467 -0.01 27.69 -41.86
CA ALA A 467 1.07 28.54 -41.37
C ALA A 467 0.79 30.02 -41.73
N PRO A 468 1.01 30.97 -40.81
CA PRO A 468 0.86 32.39 -41.09
C PRO A 468 1.69 32.80 -42.32
N ALA A 469 1.18 33.73 -43.14
CA ALA A 469 1.86 34.16 -44.37
C ALA A 469 3.25 34.80 -44.12
N ASN A 470 3.51 35.27 -42.89
CA ASN A 470 4.78 35.82 -42.45
C ASN A 470 5.68 34.79 -41.72
N ALA A 471 5.30 33.51 -41.68
CA ALA A 471 6.13 32.47 -41.10
C ALA A 471 7.41 32.31 -41.95
N THR A 472 8.57 32.49 -41.32
CA THR A 472 9.87 32.34 -41.98
C THR A 472 10.38 30.89 -41.97
N HIS A 473 9.92 30.07 -41.03
CA HIS A 473 10.29 28.66 -40.89
C HIS A 473 9.10 27.82 -40.43
N THR A 474 9.09 26.55 -40.82
CA THR A 474 8.23 25.50 -40.25
C THR A 474 9.15 24.42 -39.69
N LEU A 475 8.91 24.01 -38.45
CA LEU A 475 9.63 22.92 -37.80
C LEU A 475 8.69 21.73 -37.64
N SER A 476 9.21 20.53 -37.90
CA SER A 476 8.52 19.27 -37.64
C SER A 476 9.46 18.36 -36.87
N ALA A 477 8.92 17.67 -35.87
CA ALA A 477 9.65 16.72 -35.04
C ALA A 477 8.74 15.56 -34.66
N GLU A 478 9.31 14.37 -34.56
CA GLU A 478 8.65 13.17 -34.08
C GLU A 478 9.25 12.76 -32.74
N TYR A 479 8.39 12.44 -31.77
CA TYR A 479 8.79 11.98 -30.45
C TYR A 479 8.18 10.61 -30.19
N ARG A 480 9.01 9.65 -29.77
CA ARG A 480 8.58 8.30 -29.38
C ARG A 480 8.91 8.08 -27.92
N ARG A 481 7.97 7.47 -27.19
CA ARG A 481 8.17 7.05 -25.81
C ARG A 481 8.02 5.53 -25.72
N PRO A 482 9.03 4.79 -25.22
CA PRO A 482 8.90 3.35 -25.05
C PRO A 482 7.85 3.02 -23.99
N TYR A 483 7.27 1.83 -24.12
CA TYR A 483 6.40 1.28 -23.07
C TYR A 483 7.16 1.19 -21.75
N GLN A 484 6.48 1.55 -20.67
CA GLN A 484 7.03 1.48 -19.32
C GLN A 484 6.06 0.71 -18.44
N MET A 485 6.49 -0.45 -17.96
CA MET A 485 5.72 -1.23 -17.00
C MET A 485 5.78 -0.57 -15.62
N HIS A 486 4.68 -0.66 -14.85
CA HIS A 486 4.64 -0.24 -13.45
C HIS A 486 5.80 -0.85 -12.63
N GLY A 487 6.07 -2.15 -12.83
CA GLY A 487 7.21 -2.84 -12.22
C GLY A 487 7.09 -2.99 -10.71
N SER A 488 5.89 -3.30 -10.22
CA SER A 488 5.63 -3.54 -8.80
C SER A 488 6.50 -4.66 -8.24
N MET A 489 6.82 -4.59 -6.95
CA MET A 489 7.81 -5.48 -6.32
C MET A 489 7.34 -6.93 -6.23
N GLY A 490 6.04 -7.18 -6.40
CA GLY A 490 5.40 -8.49 -6.36
C GLY A 490 4.11 -8.48 -7.18
N PRO A 491 3.49 -9.65 -7.37
CA PRO A 491 2.31 -9.80 -8.21
C PRO A 491 1.10 -9.08 -7.60
N SER A 492 0.12 -8.71 -8.44
CA SER A 492 -1.18 -8.32 -7.91
C SER A 492 -1.84 -9.48 -7.20
N ALA A 493 -2.53 -9.22 -6.08
CA ALA A 493 -3.16 -10.25 -5.27
C ALA A 493 -4.46 -9.74 -4.64
N ALA A 494 -5.38 -10.66 -4.40
CA ALA A 494 -6.57 -10.42 -3.60
C ALA A 494 -6.88 -11.68 -2.80
N VAL A 495 -7.52 -11.48 -1.65
CA VAL A 495 -8.14 -12.55 -0.85
C VAL A 495 -9.64 -12.30 -0.89
N ALA A 496 -10.43 -13.34 -1.12
CA ALA A 496 -11.87 -13.26 -1.13
C ALA A 496 -12.47 -14.34 -0.22
N GLN A 497 -13.50 -13.97 0.53
CA GLN A 497 -14.26 -14.87 1.39
C GLN A 497 -15.75 -14.71 1.07
N TRP A 498 -16.43 -15.84 0.86
CA TRP A 498 -17.86 -15.91 0.67
C TRP A 498 -18.48 -16.67 1.85
N ASP A 499 -19.40 -16.05 2.58
CA ASP A 499 -20.07 -16.63 3.76
C ASP A 499 -21.53 -17.04 3.50
N GLU A 500 -21.88 -17.26 2.22
CA GLU A 500 -23.24 -17.53 1.70
C GLU A 500 -24.17 -16.32 1.59
N GLU A 501 -23.90 -15.23 2.32
CA GLU A 501 -24.70 -14.00 2.25
C GLU A 501 -23.93 -12.85 1.62
N LYS A 502 -22.61 -12.83 1.83
CA LYS A 502 -21.74 -11.70 1.57
C LYS A 502 -20.37 -12.14 1.09
N LEU A 503 -19.84 -11.36 0.14
CA LEU A 503 -18.50 -11.48 -0.42
C LEU A 503 -17.63 -10.37 0.17
N THR A 504 -16.66 -10.73 0.99
CA THR A 504 -15.61 -9.81 1.42
C THR A 504 -14.36 -10.02 0.58
N VAL A 505 -13.81 -8.93 0.02
CA VAL A 505 -12.62 -8.92 -0.82
C VAL A 505 -11.58 -7.97 -0.25
N TRP A 506 -10.44 -8.52 0.17
CA TRP A 506 -9.25 -7.76 0.51
C TRP A 506 -8.38 -7.62 -0.72
N SER A 507 -8.08 -6.39 -1.12
CA SER A 507 -7.31 -6.09 -2.34
C SER A 507 -6.43 -4.88 -2.15
N HIS A 508 -5.26 -4.88 -2.79
CA HIS A 508 -4.38 -3.71 -2.86
C HIS A 508 -4.79 -2.68 -3.93
N THR A 509 -6.04 -2.76 -4.41
CA THR A 509 -6.63 -1.80 -5.34
C THR A 509 -6.54 -0.36 -4.83
N GLN A 510 -6.41 0.58 -5.76
CA GLN A 510 -6.43 2.02 -5.45
C GLN A 510 -7.83 2.60 -5.32
N GLY A 511 -8.87 1.86 -5.72
CA GLY A 511 -10.26 2.31 -5.72
C GLY A 511 -11.17 1.19 -5.27
N ALA A 512 -11.41 1.08 -3.96
CA ALA A 512 -12.24 0.03 -3.37
C ALA A 512 -13.70 0.09 -3.86
N TYR A 513 -14.28 1.29 -3.97
CA TYR A 513 -15.64 1.49 -4.48
C TYR A 513 -15.76 1.23 -5.99
N PRO A 514 -14.84 1.73 -6.85
CA PRO A 514 -14.78 1.28 -8.24
C PRO A 514 -14.65 -0.24 -8.40
N LEU A 515 -13.79 -0.90 -7.60
CA LEU A 515 -13.63 -2.35 -7.65
C LEU A 515 -14.92 -3.07 -7.25
N ARG A 516 -15.56 -2.66 -6.14
CA ARG A 516 -16.87 -3.18 -5.71
C ARG A 516 -17.91 -3.06 -6.83
N SER A 517 -17.93 -1.91 -7.51
CA SER A 517 -18.83 -1.64 -8.64
C SER A 517 -18.55 -2.53 -9.85
N ALA A 518 -17.28 -2.84 -10.12
CA ALA A 518 -16.88 -3.74 -11.20
C ALA A 518 -17.17 -5.23 -10.88
N LEU A 519 -17.05 -5.64 -9.60
CA LEU A 519 -17.29 -7.02 -9.18
C LEU A 519 -18.77 -7.43 -9.27
N ALA A 520 -19.69 -6.51 -8.99
CA ALA A 520 -21.13 -6.78 -9.01
C ALA A 520 -21.64 -7.42 -10.32
N PRO A 521 -21.44 -6.81 -11.51
CA PRO A 521 -21.88 -7.42 -12.76
C PRO A 521 -21.08 -8.67 -13.14
N VAL A 522 -19.79 -8.75 -12.78
CA VAL A 522 -18.94 -9.91 -13.10
C VAL A 522 -19.38 -11.16 -12.34
N LEU A 523 -19.79 -11.00 -11.09
CA LEU A 523 -20.19 -12.10 -10.22
C LEU A 523 -21.71 -12.31 -10.16
N GLY A 524 -22.50 -11.43 -10.79
CA GLY A 524 -23.96 -11.44 -10.70
C GLY A 524 -24.48 -11.17 -9.29
N LEU A 525 -23.71 -10.45 -8.46
CA LEU A 525 -24.04 -10.16 -7.07
C LEU A 525 -24.53 -8.71 -6.90
N PRO A 526 -25.56 -8.44 -6.08
CA PRO A 526 -25.94 -7.09 -5.69
C PRO A 526 -24.81 -6.36 -4.94
N LEU A 527 -24.65 -5.05 -5.15
CA LEU A 527 -23.60 -4.24 -4.48
C LEU A 527 -23.58 -4.35 -2.96
N LYS A 528 -24.76 -4.52 -2.33
CA LYS A 528 -24.89 -4.67 -0.87
C LYS A 528 -24.32 -5.99 -0.32
N GLN A 529 -24.09 -6.97 -1.18
CA GLN A 529 -23.46 -8.25 -0.82
C GLN A 529 -21.95 -8.22 -1.05
N ILE A 530 -21.37 -7.12 -1.55
CA ILE A 530 -19.94 -7.04 -1.84
C ILE A 530 -19.32 -5.99 -0.94
N HIS A 531 -18.37 -6.45 -0.12
CA HIS A 531 -17.57 -5.63 0.77
C HIS A 531 -16.12 -5.68 0.30
N VAL A 532 -15.60 -4.56 -0.19
CA VAL A 532 -14.20 -4.42 -0.57
C VAL A 532 -13.46 -3.65 0.53
N ILE A 533 -12.32 -4.21 0.94
CA ILE A 533 -11.42 -3.63 1.94
C ILE A 533 -10.05 -3.46 1.29
N HIS A 534 -9.55 -2.24 1.26
CA HIS A 534 -8.17 -2.02 0.84
C HIS A 534 -7.19 -2.64 1.84
N THR A 535 -6.28 -3.46 1.33
CA THR A 535 -5.15 -4.02 2.10
C THR A 535 -3.88 -3.78 1.31
N GLU A 536 -2.84 -3.25 1.95
CA GLU A 536 -1.64 -2.82 1.24
C GLU A 536 -1.00 -3.95 0.41
N GLY A 537 -0.32 -3.59 -0.69
CA GLY A 537 0.28 -4.55 -1.62
C GLY A 537 1.71 -4.21 -1.99
N ALA A 538 2.21 -4.89 -3.01
CA ALA A 538 3.61 -4.82 -3.44
C ALA A 538 3.99 -3.55 -4.25
N GLY A 539 3.32 -2.44 -3.99
CA GLY A 539 3.39 -1.22 -4.80
C GLY A 539 2.41 -1.21 -5.97
N CYS A 540 2.04 0.00 -6.40
CA CYS A 540 0.98 0.21 -7.38
C CYS A 540 1.48 0.97 -8.63
N TYR A 541 1.96 2.21 -8.44
CA TYR A 541 2.60 3.04 -9.48
C TYR A 541 1.72 3.41 -10.68
N GLY A 542 0.40 3.32 -10.51
CA GLY A 542 -0.61 3.34 -11.56
C GLY A 542 -1.62 2.24 -11.28
N HIS A 543 -2.58 1.99 -12.17
CA HIS A 543 -3.61 0.98 -11.92
C HIS A 543 -2.99 -0.42 -11.94
N ASN A 544 -2.66 -0.95 -10.75
CA ASN A 544 -2.09 -2.27 -10.56
C ASN A 544 -2.98 -3.05 -9.60
N GLY A 545 -3.78 -3.97 -10.13
CA GLY A 545 -4.81 -4.69 -9.39
C GLY A 545 -6.19 -4.35 -9.94
#